data_AF-A0A8T4SC63-F1
#
_entry.id   AF-A0A8T4SC63-F1
#
_cell.length_a   1.000
_cell.length_b   1.000
_cell.length_c   1.000
_cell.angle_alpha   90.00
_cell.angle_beta   90.00
_cell.angle_gamma   90.00
#
_symmetry.space_group_name_H-M   'P 1'
#
loop_
_entity.id
_entity.type
_entity.pdbx_description
1 polymer ?
#
loop_
_entity_poly.entity_id
_entity_poly.type
_entity_poly.pdbx_seq_one_letter_code
_entity_poly.pdbx_strand_id
1 'polypeptide(L)'
;ERWIKKHLQQVDTVVFPYESLHEKNKTKEKERILSLIKKINNKKKKAGIAINPKTKAEKIFPYLKDLDQVTILAVHPGGYGAKFLPKMLKKVREIRKRSIRRRLSWRLNPEPTILFPAVL
;
A
#
# COMPACT_ATOMS: atom_id res chain seq x y z
N GLU A 1 14.53 4.99 -4.48
CA GLU A 1 14.85 3.85 -5.39
C GLU A 1 16.07 3.02 -4.96
N ARG A 2 17.07 3.58 -4.24
CA ARG A 2 18.28 2.86 -3.78
C ARG A 2 18.00 1.62 -2.93
N TRP A 3 17.09 1.71 -1.96
CA TRP A 3 16.79 0.61 -1.05
C TRP A 3 16.25 -0.63 -1.78
N ILE A 4 15.33 -0.41 -2.73
CA ILE A 4 14.78 -1.48 -3.58
C ILE A 4 15.93 -2.19 -4.29
N LYS A 5 16.84 -1.49 -4.97
CA LYS A 5 17.96 -2.16 -5.66
C LYS A 5 18.83 -3.02 -4.73
N LYS A 6 19.03 -2.61 -3.48
CA LYS A 6 19.89 -3.29 -2.50
C LYS A 6 19.24 -4.52 -1.83
N HIS A 7 17.94 -4.47 -1.54
CA HIS A 7 17.29 -5.50 -0.70
C HIS A 7 16.21 -6.31 -1.42
N LEU A 8 15.93 -6.02 -2.69
CA LEU A 8 14.83 -6.68 -3.39
C LEU A 8 14.97 -8.20 -3.45
N GLN A 9 16.20 -8.73 -3.55
CA GLN A 9 16.39 -10.18 -3.56
C GLN A 9 15.96 -10.85 -2.26
N GLN A 10 16.01 -10.14 -1.13
CA GLN A 10 15.71 -10.65 0.21
C GLN A 10 14.22 -10.60 0.56
N VAL A 11 13.39 -9.95 -0.27
CA VAL A 11 11.95 -9.78 -0.01
C VAL A 11 11.12 -10.30 -1.16
N ASP A 12 9.99 -10.95 -0.88
CA ASP A 12 9.04 -11.41 -1.90
C ASP A 12 8.02 -10.34 -2.27
N THR A 13 7.66 -9.50 -1.30
CA THR A 13 6.64 -8.45 -1.45
C THR A 13 7.21 -7.09 -1.06
N VAL A 14 7.00 -6.10 -1.90
CA VAL A 14 7.32 -4.70 -1.62
C VAL A 14 6.03 -3.95 -1.37
N VAL A 15 5.82 -3.47 -0.14
CA VAL A 15 4.67 -2.64 0.23
C VAL A 15 5.10 -1.19 0.29
N PHE A 16 4.49 -0.32 -0.50
CA PHE A 16 4.78 1.12 -0.48
C PHE A 16 3.58 1.93 0.07
N PRO A 17 3.81 2.99 0.86
CA PRO A 17 2.73 3.88 1.27
C PRO A 17 2.19 4.67 0.08
N TYR A 18 0.87 4.70 -0.09
CA TYR A 18 0.21 5.49 -1.13
C TYR A 18 0.56 6.98 -0.99
N GLU A 19 0.63 7.49 0.24
CA GLU A 19 0.87 8.89 0.57
C GLU A 19 2.26 9.38 0.13
N SER A 20 3.25 8.47 0.07
CA SER A 20 4.62 8.81 -0.34
C SER A 20 4.75 9.08 -1.84
N LEU A 21 3.72 8.80 -2.64
CA LEU A 21 3.69 9.00 -4.09
C LEU A 21 2.69 10.08 -4.51
N HIS A 22 2.25 10.91 -3.56
CA HIS A 22 1.28 11.96 -3.83
C HIS A 22 1.80 12.96 -4.85
N GLU A 23 0.98 13.27 -5.86
CA GLU A 23 1.26 14.29 -6.85
C GLU A 23 0.09 15.28 -6.92
N LYS A 24 0.38 16.55 -7.22
CA LYS A 24 -0.65 17.59 -7.44
C LYS A 24 -1.55 17.21 -8.62
N ASN A 25 -0.95 16.65 -9.68
CA ASN A 25 -1.67 16.17 -10.85
C ASN A 25 -2.05 14.69 -10.67
N LYS A 26 -3.35 14.37 -10.76
CA LYS A 26 -3.88 13.02 -10.52
C LYS A 26 -3.51 12.01 -11.61
N THR A 27 -3.35 12.43 -12.86
CA THR A 27 -2.86 11.57 -13.94
C THR A 27 -1.41 11.18 -13.69
N LYS A 28 -0.58 12.15 -13.30
CA LYS A 28 0.82 11.90 -12.95
C LYS A 28 0.99 11.00 -11.72
N GLU A 29 0.15 11.19 -10.70
CA GLU A 29 0.09 10.30 -9.52
C GLU A 29 -0.19 8.84 -9.94
N LYS A 30 -1.20 8.66 -10.79
CA LYS A 30 -1.61 7.35 -11.31
C LYS A 30 -0.50 6.70 -12.12
N GLU A 31 0.11 7.42 -13.05
CA GLU A 31 1.23 6.92 -13.86
C GLU A 31 2.42 6.53 -13.00
N ARG A 32 2.76 7.35 -11.99
CA ARG A 32 3.86 7.08 -11.07
C ARG A 32 3.63 5.79 -10.26
N ILE A 33 2.42 5.59 -9.75
CA ILE A 33 2.04 4.38 -9.00
C ILE A 33 2.09 3.15 -9.91
N LEU A 34 1.46 3.20 -11.09
CA LEU A 34 1.46 2.09 -12.05
C LEU A 34 2.88 1.75 -12.54
N SER A 35 3.71 2.75 -12.78
CA SER A 35 5.12 2.59 -13.15
C SER A 35 5.90 1.88 -12.04
N LEU A 36 5.68 2.25 -10.77
CA LEU A 36 6.32 1.57 -9.64
C LEU A 36 5.87 0.11 -9.53
N ILE A 37 4.57 -0.16 -9.63
CA ILE A 37 4.02 -1.52 -9.62
C ILE A 37 4.66 -2.35 -10.74
N LYS A 38 4.70 -1.83 -11.97
CA LYS A 38 5.34 -2.49 -13.11
C LYS A 38 6.83 -2.76 -12.86
N LYS A 39 7.57 -1.79 -12.29
CA LYS A 39 8.98 -1.97 -11.92
C LYS A 39 9.18 -3.10 -10.90
N ILE A 40 8.28 -3.24 -9.92
CA ILE A 40 8.32 -4.32 -8.92
C ILE A 40 8.03 -5.67 -9.59
N ASN A 41 6.95 -5.74 -10.38
CA ASN A 41 6.52 -6.96 -11.07
C ASN A 41 7.56 -7.46 -12.09
N ASN A 42 8.20 -6.56 -12.84
CA ASN A 42 9.27 -6.90 -13.79
C ASN A 42 10.48 -7.56 -13.11
N LYS A 43 10.65 -7.35 -11.81
CA LYS A 43 11.69 -8.00 -11.01
C LYS A 43 11.18 -9.28 -10.32
N LYS A 44 10.05 -9.83 -10.78
CA LYS A 44 9.38 -11.02 -10.28
C LYS A 44 9.03 -10.93 -8.78
N LYS A 45 8.78 -9.72 -8.28
CA LYS A 45 8.34 -9.47 -6.89
C LYS A 45 6.88 -9.06 -6.85
N LYS A 46 6.25 -9.23 -5.70
CA LYS A 46 4.86 -8.86 -5.44
C LYS A 46 4.75 -7.39 -5.06
N ALA A 47 3.79 -6.68 -5.65
CA ALA A 47 3.53 -5.28 -5.36
C ALA A 47 2.41 -5.13 -4.32
N GLY A 48 2.68 -4.40 -3.24
CA GLY A 48 1.71 -4.07 -2.22
C GLY A 48 1.56 -2.57 -2.02
N ILE A 49 0.38 -2.13 -1.61
CA ILE A 49 0.13 -0.73 -1.24
C ILE A 49 -0.36 -0.62 0.21
N ALA A 50 0.15 0.34 0.95
CA ALA A 50 -0.36 0.71 2.27
C ALA A 50 -1.12 2.03 2.21
N ILE A 51 -2.22 2.14 2.96
CA ILE A 51 -2.99 3.40 3.08
C ILE A 51 -3.24 3.75 4.55
N ASN A 52 -3.16 5.05 4.85
CA ASN A 52 -3.44 5.60 6.17
C ASN A 52 -4.95 5.64 6.48
N PRO A 53 -5.34 5.81 7.75
CA PRO A 53 -6.75 5.92 8.12
C PRO A 53 -7.49 7.07 7.43
N LYS A 54 -6.81 8.19 7.18
CA LYS A 54 -7.35 9.39 6.53
C LYS A 54 -7.51 9.24 5.01
N THR A 55 -6.80 8.30 4.39
CA THR A 55 -6.84 8.07 2.94
C THR A 55 -8.08 7.27 2.58
N LYS A 56 -8.96 7.84 1.76
CA LYS A 56 -10.19 7.15 1.35
C LYS A 56 -9.89 5.92 0.49
N ALA A 57 -10.67 4.84 0.61
CA ALA A 57 -10.45 3.60 -0.12
C ALA A 57 -10.49 3.79 -1.64
N GLU A 58 -11.32 4.73 -2.12
CA GLU A 58 -11.53 4.97 -3.54
C GLU A 58 -10.24 5.35 -4.27
N LYS A 59 -9.30 5.96 -3.55
CA LYS A 59 -8.03 6.39 -4.10
C LYS A 59 -7.18 5.24 -4.63
N ILE A 60 -7.37 4.02 -4.13
CA ILE A 60 -6.58 2.86 -4.58
C ILE A 60 -7.32 1.93 -5.54
N PHE A 61 -8.62 2.14 -5.77
CA PHE A 61 -9.41 1.32 -6.69
C PHE A 61 -8.83 1.18 -8.10
N PRO A 62 -8.25 2.25 -8.71
CA PRO A 62 -7.66 2.14 -10.04
C PRO A 62 -6.48 1.16 -10.14
N TYR A 63 -5.87 0.78 -9.02
CA TYR A 63 -4.64 -0.03 -8.96
C TYR A 63 -4.89 -1.47 -8.51
N LEU A 64 -6.09 -1.80 -8.00
CA LEU A 64 -6.37 -3.09 -7.34
C LEU A 64 -6.06 -4.31 -8.21
N LYS A 65 -6.23 -4.20 -9.54
CA LYS A 65 -5.96 -5.29 -10.48
C LYS A 65 -4.46 -5.61 -10.62
N ASP A 66 -3.61 -4.61 -10.38
CA ASP A 66 -2.16 -4.69 -10.58
C ASP A 66 -1.41 -4.98 -9.27
N LEU A 67 -2.12 -4.98 -8.14
CA LEU A 67 -1.58 -5.25 -6.80
C LEU A 67 -1.70 -6.73 -6.42
N ASP A 68 -0.78 -7.18 -5.57
CA ASP A 68 -0.78 -8.48 -4.92
C ASP A 68 -1.08 -8.37 -3.42
N GLN A 69 -0.93 -7.17 -2.83
CA GLN A 69 -1.28 -6.92 -1.43
C GLN A 69 -1.88 -5.52 -1.20
N VAL A 70 -2.88 -5.41 -0.33
CA VAL A 70 -3.31 -4.13 0.24
C VAL A 70 -3.21 -4.17 1.76
N THR A 71 -2.55 -3.16 2.32
CA THR A 71 -2.40 -2.96 3.76
C THR A 71 -3.19 -1.72 4.18
N ILE A 72 -4.08 -1.89 5.17
CA ILE A 72 -4.82 -0.77 5.76
C ILE A 72 -4.26 -0.55 7.15
N LEU A 73 -3.73 0.64 7.40
CA LEU A 73 -3.30 1.01 8.74
C LEU A 73 -4.55 1.25 9.60
N ALA A 74 -4.64 0.52 10.72
CA ALA A 74 -5.78 0.61 11.63
C ALA A 74 -5.60 1.67 12.72
N VAL A 75 -4.45 2.35 12.73
CA VAL A 75 -4.07 3.38 13.70
C VAL A 75 -3.41 4.56 12.98
N HIS A 76 -3.30 5.69 13.66
CA HIS A 76 -2.49 6.79 13.17
C HIS A 76 -1.00 6.46 13.35
N PRO A 77 -0.18 6.57 12.29
CA PRO A 77 1.26 6.34 12.42
C PRO A 77 1.89 7.41 13.32
N GLY A 78 2.88 7.02 14.14
CA GLY A 78 3.70 7.97 14.91
C GLY A 78 3.60 7.90 16.44
N GLY A 79 2.94 6.90 17.04
CA GLY A 79 2.93 6.74 18.50
C GLY A 79 2.68 5.31 18.98
N TYR A 80 3.48 4.85 19.94
CA TYR A 80 3.24 3.61 20.68
C TYR A 80 1.90 3.70 21.45
N GLY A 81 1.12 2.61 21.49
CA GLY A 81 -0.18 2.59 22.19
C GLY A 81 -1.35 3.23 21.43
N ALA A 82 -1.22 3.44 20.12
CA ALA A 82 -2.29 4.00 19.31
C ALA A 82 -3.55 3.09 19.32
N LYS A 83 -4.71 3.69 19.58
CA LYS A 83 -5.99 2.96 19.65
C LYS A 83 -6.41 2.50 18.25
N PHE A 84 -6.77 1.22 18.15
CA PHE A 84 -7.39 0.64 16.97
C PHE A 84 -8.62 1.45 16.54
N LEU A 85 -8.78 1.67 15.24
CA LEU A 85 -9.92 2.40 14.66
C LEU A 85 -10.90 1.42 14.01
N PRO A 86 -12.04 1.05 14.65
CA PRO A 86 -12.99 0.08 14.11
C PRO A 86 -13.55 0.44 12.74
N LYS A 87 -13.64 1.75 12.43
CA LYS A 87 -14.03 2.25 11.11
C LYS A 87 -13.13 1.74 9.96
N MET A 88 -11.91 1.28 10.25
CA MET A 88 -11.02 0.71 9.24
C MET A 88 -11.51 -0.64 8.73
N LEU A 89 -12.33 -1.38 9.50
CA LEU A 89 -12.99 -2.60 9.03
C LEU A 89 -13.97 -2.32 7.88
N LYS A 90 -14.66 -1.17 7.90
CA LYS A 90 -15.52 -0.76 6.77
C LYS A 90 -14.69 -0.58 5.49
N LYS A 91 -13.52 0.05 5.63
CA LYS A 91 -12.57 0.25 4.52
C LYS A 91 -12.06 -1.09 3.95
N VAL A 92 -11.74 -2.05 4.82
CA VAL A 92 -11.38 -3.42 4.40
C VAL A 92 -12.51 -4.04 3.56
N ARG A 93 -13.77 -3.92 4.01
CA ARG A 93 -14.94 -4.47 3.30
C ARG A 93 -15.14 -3.82 1.93
N GLU A 94 -15.03 -2.50 1.84
CA GLU A 94 -15.17 -1.76 0.57
C GLU A 94 -14.15 -2.20 -0.47
N ILE A 95 -12.87 -2.32 -0.06
CA ILE A 95 -11.81 -2.73 -0.96
C ILE A 95 -11.99 -4.20 -1.37
N ARG A 96 -12.34 -5.09 -0.44
CA ARG A 96 -12.60 -6.51 -0.75
C ARG A 96 -13.75 -6.68 -1.74
N LYS A 97 -14.84 -5.92 -1.61
CA LYS A 97 -15.97 -5.95 -2.56
C LYS A 97 -15.56 -5.60 -3.99
N ARG A 98 -14.58 -4.69 -4.17
CA ARG A 98 -14.11 -4.25 -5.48
C ARG A 98 -12.94 -5.07 -6.03
N SER A 99 -12.44 -6.03 -5.26
CA SER A 99 -11.27 -6.80 -5.64
C SER A 99 -11.66 -8.04 -6.40
N ILE A 100 -11.39 -8.02 -7.70
CA ILE A 100 -11.75 -9.08 -8.64
C ILE A 100 -10.73 -10.24 -8.58
N ARG A 101 -9.50 -9.97 -8.12
CA ARG A 101 -8.41 -10.94 -8.10
C ARG A 101 -8.45 -11.82 -6.85
N ARG A 102 -8.73 -13.12 -7.02
CA ARG A 102 -8.74 -14.14 -5.93
C ARG A 102 -7.40 -14.28 -5.17
N ARG A 103 -6.29 -13.79 -5.76
CA ARG A 103 -4.93 -13.88 -5.19
C ARG A 103 -4.47 -12.61 -4.45
N LEU A 104 -5.33 -11.59 -4.31
CA LEU A 104 -4.97 -10.37 -3.58
C LEU A 104 -4.92 -10.65 -2.08
N SER A 105 -3.75 -10.46 -1.48
CA SER A 105 -3.51 -10.63 -0.04
C SER A 105 -3.95 -9.39 0.73
N TRP A 106 -4.59 -9.61 1.89
CA TRP A 106 -5.16 -8.57 2.73
C TRP A 106 -4.45 -8.52 4.07
N ARG A 107 -3.95 -7.35 4.46
CA ARG A 107 -3.40 -7.14 5.80
C ARG A 107 -4.09 -5.94 6.46
N LEU A 108 -4.72 -6.19 7.59
CA LEU A 108 -5.08 -5.13 8.52
C LEU A 108 -3.91 -5.01 9.49
N ASN A 109 -3.32 -3.82 9.59
CA ASN A 109 -2.21 -3.59 10.48
C ASN A 109 -2.71 -2.90 11.76
N PRO A 110 -2.86 -3.62 12.89
CA PRO A 110 -3.31 -3.03 14.16
C PRO A 110 -2.22 -2.21 14.84
N GLU A 111 -0.95 -2.40 14.45
CA GLU A 111 0.19 -1.75 15.07
C GLU A 111 0.50 -0.39 14.42
N PRO A 112 0.97 0.61 15.20
CA PRO A 112 1.61 1.81 14.68
C PRO A 112 3.00 1.42 14.16
N THR A 113 3.04 0.64 13.09
CA THR A 113 4.32 0.29 12.46
C THR A 113 4.93 1.57 11.93
N ILE A 114 6.11 1.91 12.44
CA ILE A 114 7.06 2.73 11.71
C ILE A 114 7.38 1.91 10.46
N LEU A 115 6.65 2.16 9.38
CA LEU A 115 7.09 1.77 8.05
C LEU A 115 8.39 2.51 7.88
N PHE A 116 9.52 1.85 8.15
CA PHE A 116 10.83 2.38 7.85
C PHE A 116 10.72 2.92 6.43
N PRO A 117 10.86 4.24 6.23
CA PRO A 117 10.81 4.78 4.89
C PRO A 117 11.98 4.12 4.18
N ALA A 118 11.68 3.23 3.23
CA ALA A 118 12.64 2.77 2.23
C ALA A 118 12.95 3.92 1.24
N VAL A 119 13.10 5.13 1.78
CA VAL A 119 13.44 6.39 1.15
C VAL A 119 14.36 7.10 2.14
N LEU A 120 15.62 6.69 2.15
CA LEU A 120 16.83 7.54 2.06
C LEU A 120 17.93 6.69 1.40
#